data_AF-A0A942N201-F1
#
_entry.id   AF-A0A942N201-F1
#
_cell.length_a   1.000
_cell.length_b   1.000
_cell.length_c   1.000
_cell.angle_alpha   90.00
_cell.angle_beta   90.00
_cell.angle_gamma   90.00
#
_symmetry.space_group_name_H-M   'P 1'
#
loop_
_entity.id
_entity.type
_entity.pdbx_description
1 polymer ?
#
loop_
_entity_poly.entity_id
_entity_poly.type
_entity_poly.pdbx_seq_one_letter_code
_entity_poly.pdbx_strand_id
1 'polypeptide(L)'
;MDTSDNHSKENHWEEIAQNASKHFMDIFITPEVMRRQEAAELPRPLDLQAAQIIFYPDRRKPTVRINSEVKVLAKMKLKPGIEKEYGDSVYANELEGLEELMLTEEDDPDSGHVTMLKFNGSWIMAFDFIYNKALAKKTINTAKEFIEAAEFSFSHQNWSAFADNLFSAAELLAKATLLAA
;
A
#
# COMPACT_ATOMS: atom_id res chain seq x y z
N MET A 1 2.63 37.10 -8.07
CA MET A 1 2.39 35.70 -7.67
C MET A 1 3.71 35.01 -7.91
N ASP A 2 4.42 34.72 -6.82
CA ASP A 2 5.85 34.42 -6.81
C ASP A 2 6.08 32.95 -7.18
N THR A 3 6.61 32.72 -8.37
CA THR A 3 6.95 31.39 -8.89
C THR A 3 8.24 30.83 -8.29
N SER A 4 9.00 31.63 -7.53
CA SER A 4 10.25 31.19 -6.90
C SER A 4 10.04 30.35 -5.65
N ASP A 5 8.94 30.58 -4.93
CA ASP A 5 8.63 29.90 -3.65
C ASP A 5 8.03 28.49 -3.85
N ASN A 6 7.57 28.18 -5.08
CA ASN A 6 7.04 26.87 -5.45
C ASN A 6 8.17 25.90 -5.87
N HIS A 7 9.17 26.39 -6.60
CA HIS A 7 10.33 25.58 -7.02
C HIS A 7 11.26 25.20 -5.85
N SER A 8 11.34 26.01 -4.79
CA SER A 8 12.17 25.69 -3.61
C SER A 8 11.57 24.53 -2.79
N LYS A 9 10.24 24.46 -2.69
CA LYS A 9 9.50 23.40 -1.98
C LYS A 9 9.46 22.09 -2.77
N GLU A 10 9.30 22.16 -4.09
CA GLU A 10 9.35 20.99 -4.98
C GLU A 10 10.72 20.28 -4.87
N ASN A 11 11.82 21.02 -4.97
CA ASN A 11 13.17 20.46 -4.87
C ASN A 11 13.42 19.78 -3.51
N HIS A 12 12.85 20.30 -2.43
CA HIS A 12 13.03 19.73 -1.10
C HIS A 12 12.31 18.38 -0.93
N TRP A 13 11.09 18.25 -1.49
CA TRP A 13 10.33 17.00 -1.41
C TRP A 13 10.94 15.90 -2.27
N GLU A 14 11.49 16.26 -3.44
CA GLU A 14 12.25 15.35 -4.29
C GLU A 14 13.48 14.79 -3.58
N GLU A 15 14.24 15.65 -2.89
CA GLU A 15 15.42 15.23 -2.12
C GLU A 15 15.05 14.27 -0.98
N ILE A 16 13.97 14.57 -0.24
CA ILE A 16 13.45 13.69 0.83
C ILE A 16 13.04 12.32 0.24
N ALA A 17 12.32 12.30 -0.87
CA ALA A 17 11.87 11.07 -1.50
C ALA A 17 13.05 10.22 -2.02
N GLN A 18 14.05 10.86 -2.62
CA GLN A 18 15.27 10.19 -3.07
C GLN A 18 16.05 9.60 -1.89
N ASN A 19 16.20 10.37 -0.80
CA ASN A 19 16.87 9.90 0.41
C ASN A 19 16.12 8.72 1.04
N ALA A 20 14.80 8.80 1.18
CA ALA A 20 13.98 7.70 1.70
C ALA A 20 14.13 6.43 0.85
N SER A 21 14.03 6.56 -0.48
CA SER A 21 14.21 5.45 -1.43
C SER A 21 15.59 4.80 -1.29
N LYS A 22 16.64 5.62 -1.17
CA LYS A 22 18.01 5.15 -0.96
C LYS A 22 18.14 4.41 0.37
N HIS A 23 17.53 4.90 1.45
CA HIS A 23 17.56 4.23 2.74
C HIS A 23 16.91 2.84 2.70
N PHE A 24 15.74 2.69 2.07
CA PHE A 24 15.12 1.37 1.91
C PHE A 24 15.98 0.41 1.07
N MET A 25 16.62 0.93 0.01
CA MET A 25 17.58 0.17 -0.78
C MET A 25 18.76 -0.30 0.08
N ASP A 26 19.43 0.60 0.78
CA ASP A 26 20.66 0.30 1.53
C ASP A 26 20.41 -0.61 2.73
N ILE A 27 19.26 -0.47 3.41
CA ILE A 27 18.97 -1.22 4.64
C ILE A 27 18.40 -2.61 4.35
N PHE A 28 17.56 -2.76 3.33
CA PHE A 28 16.80 -4.00 3.11
C PHE A 28 17.12 -4.68 1.78
N ILE A 29 17.07 -3.93 0.67
CA ILE A 29 17.09 -4.53 -0.67
C ILE A 29 18.50 -4.94 -1.06
N THR A 30 19.47 -4.03 -0.96
CA THR A 30 20.87 -4.28 -1.32
C THR A 30 21.47 -5.44 -0.51
N PRO A 31 21.31 -5.51 0.84
CA PRO A 31 21.80 -6.65 1.60
C PRO A 31 21.16 -7.98 1.19
N GLU A 32 19.86 -8.00 0.89
CA GLU A 32 19.19 -9.22 0.44
C GLU A 32 19.66 -9.66 -0.95
N VAL A 33 19.81 -8.73 -1.89
CA VAL A 33 20.37 -9.01 -3.22
C VAL A 33 21.76 -9.61 -3.09
N MET A 34 22.64 -9.01 -2.27
CA MET A 34 23.99 -9.51 -2.04
C MET A 34 23.96 -10.92 -1.45
N ARG A 35 23.16 -11.15 -0.40
CA ARG A 35 22.99 -12.46 0.24
C ARG A 35 22.54 -13.53 -0.76
N ARG A 36 21.50 -13.25 -1.57
CA ARG A 36 20.98 -14.19 -2.58
C ARG A 36 21.98 -14.46 -3.70
N GLN A 37 22.72 -13.43 -4.14
CA GLN A 37 23.76 -13.64 -5.14
C GLN A 37 24.96 -14.43 -4.60
N GLU A 38 25.32 -14.28 -3.32
CA GLU A 38 26.34 -15.11 -2.66
C GLU A 38 25.90 -16.58 -2.60
N ALA A 39 24.60 -16.81 -2.38
CA ALA A 39 23.98 -18.13 -2.43
C ALA A 39 23.72 -18.66 -3.86
N ALA A 40 24.10 -17.91 -4.91
CA ALA A 40 23.81 -18.22 -6.32
C ALA A 40 22.31 -18.35 -6.66
N GLU A 41 21.43 -17.73 -5.86
CA GLU A 41 19.99 -17.67 -6.08
C GLU A 41 19.58 -16.52 -7.04
N LEU A 42 20.46 -15.53 -7.23
CA LEU A 42 20.28 -14.40 -8.15
C LEU A 42 21.49 -14.19 -9.06
N PRO A 43 21.27 -13.71 -10.31
CA PRO A 43 22.34 -13.45 -11.26
C PRO A 43 23.24 -12.29 -10.84
N ARG A 44 24.49 -12.31 -11.34
CA ARG A 44 25.46 -11.22 -11.25
C ARG A 44 25.93 -10.84 -12.67
N PRO A 45 25.66 -9.61 -13.16
CA PRO A 45 24.87 -8.54 -12.53
C PRO A 45 23.36 -8.84 -12.50
N LEU A 46 22.66 -8.28 -11.51
CA LEU A 46 21.19 -8.30 -11.45
C LEU A 46 20.66 -7.01 -12.08
N ASP A 47 19.77 -7.13 -13.05
CA ASP A 47 18.93 -6.01 -13.47
C ASP A 47 17.74 -5.88 -12.52
N LEU A 48 17.87 -5.01 -11.52
CA LEU A 48 16.83 -4.78 -10.52
C LEU A 48 15.78 -3.82 -11.06
N GLN A 49 14.58 -4.35 -11.31
CA GLN A 49 13.44 -3.63 -11.87
C GLN A 49 12.34 -3.39 -10.82
N ALA A 50 12.22 -4.26 -9.83
CA ALA A 50 11.25 -4.12 -8.76
C ALA A 50 11.76 -4.72 -7.45
N ALA A 51 11.33 -4.13 -6.33
CA ALA A 51 11.53 -4.67 -5.00
C ALA A 51 10.31 -4.37 -4.11
N GLN A 52 9.96 -5.28 -3.22
CA GLN A 52 8.89 -5.10 -2.25
C GLN A 52 9.36 -5.61 -0.88
N ILE A 53 9.20 -4.79 0.15
CA ILE A 53 9.56 -5.08 1.54
C ILE A 53 8.27 -5.26 2.33
N ILE A 54 8.16 -6.36 3.06
CA ILE A 54 7.00 -6.70 3.89
C ILE A 54 7.42 -6.69 5.34
N PHE A 55 6.84 -5.78 6.12
CA PHE A 55 7.03 -5.60 7.55
C PHE A 55 5.89 -6.26 8.30
N TYR A 56 6.22 -7.20 9.17
CA TYR A 56 5.23 -7.93 9.93
C TYR A 56 5.02 -7.33 11.33
N PRO A 57 3.78 -7.30 11.84
CA PRO A 57 3.48 -6.73 13.16
C PRO A 57 4.04 -7.58 14.32
N ASP A 58 4.35 -8.86 14.08
CA ASP A 58 4.82 -9.83 15.08
C ASP A 58 6.35 -9.80 15.30
N ARG A 59 7.04 -8.79 14.77
CA ARG A 59 8.50 -8.58 14.89
C ARG A 59 9.37 -9.63 14.20
N ARG A 60 8.80 -10.52 13.38
CA ARG A 60 9.65 -11.37 12.52
C ARG A 60 10.41 -10.48 11.51
N LYS A 61 11.53 -10.99 11.00
CA LYS A 61 12.36 -10.23 10.04
C LYS A 61 11.53 -9.86 8.79
N PRO A 62 11.71 -8.66 8.23
CA PRO A 62 11.03 -8.29 7.00
C PRO A 62 11.37 -9.24 5.85
N THR A 63 10.38 -9.51 5.01
CA THR A 63 10.60 -10.27 3.76
C THR A 63 10.84 -9.30 2.63
N VAL A 64 11.85 -9.57 1.79
CA VAL A 64 12.13 -8.79 0.58
C VAL A 64 11.84 -9.65 -0.64
N ARG A 65 10.92 -9.19 -1.48
CA ARG A 65 10.60 -9.77 -2.79
C ARG A 65 11.32 -8.98 -3.89
N ILE A 66 11.89 -9.67 -4.86
CA ILE A 66 12.69 -9.07 -5.94
C ILE A 66 12.11 -9.41 -7.32
N ASN A 67 12.04 -8.42 -8.22
CA ASN A 67 11.59 -8.55 -9.60
C ASN A 67 10.27 -9.33 -9.73
N SER A 68 10.28 -10.54 -10.31
CA SER A 68 9.11 -11.39 -10.53
C SER A 68 8.38 -11.82 -9.25
N GLU A 69 9.04 -11.73 -8.10
CA GLU A 69 8.42 -12.03 -6.80
C GLU A 69 7.52 -10.90 -6.32
N VAL A 70 7.70 -9.67 -6.83
CA VAL A 70 6.89 -8.51 -6.43
C VAL A 70 5.45 -8.70 -6.92
N LYS A 71 4.48 -8.55 -6.01
CA LYS A 71 3.05 -8.70 -6.29
C LYS A 71 2.35 -7.38 -5.99
N VAL A 72 2.07 -6.60 -7.03
CA VAL A 72 1.36 -5.32 -6.92
C VAL A 72 0.51 -5.07 -8.15
N LEU A 73 -0.56 -4.28 -7.98
CA LEU A 73 -1.36 -3.74 -9.07
C LEU A 73 -0.98 -2.27 -9.25
N ALA A 74 -0.55 -1.91 -10.46
CA ALA A 74 -0.20 -0.53 -10.79
C ALA A 74 -1.24 0.03 -11.75
N LYS A 75 -1.89 1.14 -11.35
CA LYS A 75 -2.68 1.96 -12.25
C LYS A 75 -1.76 2.97 -12.91
N MET A 76 -1.60 2.85 -14.22
CA MET A 76 -0.68 3.67 -15.01
C MET A 76 -1.45 4.60 -15.94
N LYS A 77 -0.93 5.80 -16.15
CA LYS A 77 -1.45 6.76 -17.12
C LYS A 77 -0.85 6.49 -18.49
N LEU A 78 -1.69 6.35 -19.51
CA LEU A 78 -1.25 6.27 -20.91
C LEU A 78 -0.82 7.64 -21.42
N LYS A 79 0.15 7.66 -22.33
CA LYS A 79 0.54 8.89 -23.04
C LYS A 79 -0.63 9.41 -23.89
N PRO A 80 -0.76 10.74 -24.06
CA PRO A 80 -1.79 11.32 -24.91
C PRO A 80 -1.79 10.71 -26.32
N GLY A 81 -2.98 10.31 -26.80
CA GLY A 81 -3.16 9.69 -28.12
C GLY A 81 -2.93 8.18 -28.17
N ILE A 82 -2.61 7.53 -27.06
CA ILE A 82 -2.63 6.07 -26.94
C ILE A 82 -3.94 5.65 -26.29
N GLU A 83 -4.69 4.78 -26.97
CA GLU A 83 -5.90 4.14 -26.45
C GLU A 83 -5.67 2.62 -26.41
N LYS A 84 -6.22 1.96 -25.39
CA LYS A 84 -6.12 0.51 -25.16
C LYS A 84 -7.49 -0.02 -24.75
N GLU A 85 -7.85 -1.18 -25.26
CA GLU A 85 -9.02 -1.91 -24.81
C GLU A 85 -8.66 -2.90 -23.70
N TYR A 86 -9.68 -3.39 -22.99
CA TYR A 86 -9.48 -4.39 -21.96
C TYR A 86 -8.92 -5.69 -22.57
N GLY A 87 -7.78 -6.15 -22.06
CA GLY A 87 -7.08 -7.33 -22.56
C GLY A 87 -5.91 -7.01 -23.49
N ASP A 88 -5.77 -5.76 -23.95
CA ASP A 88 -4.63 -5.35 -24.75
C ASP A 88 -3.33 -5.35 -23.94
N SER A 89 -2.24 -5.73 -24.59
CA SER A 89 -0.90 -5.59 -24.01
C SER A 89 -0.51 -4.11 -23.91
N VAL A 90 -0.01 -3.73 -22.74
CA VAL A 90 0.49 -2.37 -22.45
C VAL A 90 2.00 -2.42 -22.35
N TYR A 91 2.68 -1.52 -23.05
CA TYR A 91 4.14 -1.45 -23.09
C TYR A 91 4.66 -0.21 -22.35
N ALA A 92 5.86 -0.32 -21.76
CA ALA A 92 6.43 0.74 -20.92
C ALA A 92 6.60 2.09 -21.66
N ASN A 93 6.88 2.06 -22.96
CA ASN A 93 7.04 3.26 -23.79
C ASN A 93 5.70 3.98 -24.08
N GLU A 94 4.56 3.34 -23.85
CA GLU A 94 3.21 3.91 -24.01
C GLU A 94 2.71 4.61 -22.74
N LEU A 95 3.42 4.43 -21.62
CA LEU A 95 3.03 4.93 -20.32
C LEU A 95 3.68 6.30 -20.04
N GLU A 96 2.89 7.25 -19.55
CA GLU A 96 3.31 8.58 -19.12
C GLU A 96 3.82 8.54 -17.67
N GLY A 97 3.14 7.82 -16.79
CA GLY A 97 3.49 7.72 -15.38
C GLY A 97 2.60 6.78 -14.58
N LEU A 98 2.90 6.65 -13.29
CA LEU A 98 2.10 5.91 -12.31
C LEU A 98 1.03 6.85 -11.73
N GLU A 99 -0.22 6.42 -11.69
CA GLU A 99 -1.29 7.09 -10.93
C GLU A 99 -1.41 6.51 -9.53
N GLU A 100 -1.39 5.19 -9.41
CA GLU A 100 -1.66 4.50 -8.15
C GLU A 100 -0.96 3.14 -8.11
N LEU A 101 -0.50 2.75 -6.93
CA LEU A 101 0.06 1.43 -6.68
C LEU A 101 -0.68 0.80 -5.51
N MET A 102 -1.28 -0.35 -5.77
CA MET A 102 -2.09 -1.11 -4.82
C MET A 102 -1.45 -2.47 -4.54
N LEU A 103 -1.65 -2.95 -3.32
CA LEU A 103 -1.31 -4.31 -2.93
C LEU A 103 -2.34 -5.31 -3.49
N THR A 104 -1.93 -6.56 -3.63
CA THR A 104 -2.81 -7.63 -4.10
C THR A 104 -3.57 -8.28 -2.93
N GLU A 105 -4.62 -9.06 -3.21
CA GLU A 105 -5.32 -9.82 -2.16
C GLU A 105 -4.45 -10.93 -1.53
N GLU A 106 -3.33 -11.29 -2.16
CA GLU A 106 -2.35 -12.25 -1.62
C GLU A 106 -1.48 -11.64 -0.52
N ASP A 107 -1.42 -10.32 -0.43
CA ASP A 107 -0.62 -9.62 0.57
C ASP A 107 -1.34 -9.61 1.93
N ASP A 108 -0.59 -9.84 3.00
CA ASP A 108 -1.12 -9.79 4.36
C ASP A 108 -1.58 -8.35 4.66
N PRO A 109 -2.89 -8.12 4.86
CA PRO A 109 -3.45 -6.79 5.09
C PRO A 109 -3.01 -6.17 6.43
N ASP A 110 -2.46 -6.97 7.34
CA ASP A 110 -1.96 -6.50 8.63
C ASP A 110 -0.45 -6.23 8.62
N SER A 111 0.21 -6.40 7.47
CA SER A 111 1.63 -6.09 7.28
C SER A 111 1.82 -4.70 6.69
N GLY A 112 2.91 -4.04 7.08
CA GLY A 112 3.39 -2.84 6.40
C GLY A 112 4.13 -3.21 5.12
N HIS A 113 4.02 -2.40 4.07
CA HIS A 113 4.64 -2.65 2.78
C HIS A 113 5.38 -1.43 2.28
N VAL A 114 6.52 -1.66 1.63
CA VAL A 114 7.20 -0.67 0.78
C VAL A 114 7.44 -1.33 -0.56
N THR A 115 6.91 -0.75 -1.62
CA THR A 115 7.14 -1.21 -3.00
C THR A 115 7.93 -0.17 -3.76
N MET A 116 8.99 -0.61 -4.44
CA MET A 116 9.82 0.19 -5.31
C MET A 116 9.79 -0.42 -6.72
N LEU A 117 9.44 0.39 -7.72
CA LEU A 117 9.40 0.01 -9.12
C LEU A 117 10.29 0.94 -9.94
N LYS A 118 11.09 0.37 -10.83
CA LYS A 118 11.87 1.14 -11.79
C LYS A 118 11.04 1.35 -13.05
N PHE A 119 10.79 2.60 -13.41
CA PHE A 119 10.00 2.97 -14.57
C PHE A 119 10.66 4.14 -15.31
N ASN A 120 10.89 4.00 -16.62
CA ASN A 120 11.58 4.98 -17.47
C ASN A 120 12.94 5.48 -16.91
N GLY A 121 13.68 4.60 -16.23
CA GLY A 121 14.98 4.93 -15.64
C GLY A 121 14.92 5.56 -14.25
N SER A 122 13.72 5.88 -13.75
CA SER A 122 13.49 6.45 -12.43
C SER A 122 12.88 5.43 -11.47
N TRP A 123 13.17 5.57 -10.18
CA TRP A 123 12.52 4.79 -9.13
C TRP A 123 11.25 5.47 -8.65
N ILE A 124 10.18 4.70 -8.58
CA ILE A 124 8.93 5.08 -7.95
C ILE A 124 8.77 4.25 -6.69
N MET A 125 8.39 4.89 -5.60
CA MET A 125 8.19 4.25 -4.31
C MET A 125 6.76 4.50 -3.83
N ALA A 126 6.10 3.44 -3.38
CA ALA A 126 4.84 3.50 -2.65
C ALA A 126 4.99 2.74 -1.34
N PHE A 127 4.33 3.20 -0.28
CA PHE A 127 4.37 2.54 1.01
C PHE A 127 3.00 2.58 1.68
N ASP A 128 2.76 1.57 2.51
CA ASP A 128 1.57 1.41 3.30
C ASP A 128 1.96 0.83 4.65
N PHE A 129 1.93 1.65 5.70
CA PHE A 129 2.32 1.23 7.05
C PHE A 129 1.11 1.07 7.97
N ILE A 130 -0.10 0.97 7.41
CA ILE A 130 -1.30 0.73 8.21
C ILE A 130 -1.33 -0.76 8.57
N TYR A 131 -0.92 -1.05 9.79
CA TYR A 131 -1.08 -2.36 10.40
C TYR A 131 -2.55 -2.56 10.80
N ASN A 132 -3.00 -3.82 10.93
CA ASN A 132 -4.34 -4.18 11.44
C ASN A 132 -5.54 -3.89 10.50
N LYS A 133 -5.37 -3.77 9.18
CA LYS A 133 -6.52 -3.53 8.28
C LYS A 133 -7.54 -4.67 8.34
N ALA A 134 -7.12 -5.92 8.51
CA ALA A 134 -8.05 -7.03 8.65
C ALA A 134 -8.84 -6.92 9.96
N LEU A 135 -8.18 -6.55 11.05
CA LEU A 135 -8.85 -6.33 12.34
C LEU A 135 -9.81 -5.14 12.28
N ALA A 136 -9.42 -4.04 11.63
CA ALA A 136 -10.29 -2.89 11.40
C ALA A 136 -11.52 -3.30 10.58
N LYS A 137 -11.33 -4.02 9.46
CA LYS A 137 -12.42 -4.55 8.63
C LYS A 137 -13.36 -5.48 9.40
N LYS A 138 -12.81 -6.40 10.20
CA LYS A 138 -13.59 -7.28 11.08
C LYS A 138 -14.42 -6.46 12.07
N THR A 139 -13.81 -5.45 12.69
CA THR A 139 -14.48 -4.56 13.65
C THR A 139 -15.63 -3.79 13.00
N ILE A 140 -15.43 -3.29 11.77
CA ILE A 140 -16.48 -2.64 10.97
C ILE A 140 -17.62 -3.61 10.66
N ASN A 141 -17.31 -4.85 10.27
CA ASN A 141 -18.33 -5.85 9.98
C ASN A 141 -19.17 -6.17 11.22
N THR A 142 -18.55 -6.34 12.40
CA THR A 142 -19.29 -6.49 13.65
C THR A 142 -20.13 -5.27 13.99
N ALA A 143 -19.63 -4.05 13.73
CA ALA A 143 -20.43 -2.84 13.92
C ALA A 143 -21.70 -2.83 13.05
N LYS A 144 -21.65 -3.36 11.82
CA LYS A 144 -22.83 -3.49 10.94
C LYS A 144 -23.88 -4.43 11.53
N GLU A 145 -23.47 -5.55 12.12
CA GLU A 145 -24.40 -6.47 12.81
C GLU A 145 -25.15 -5.74 13.96
N PHE A 146 -24.46 -4.89 14.72
CA PHE A 146 -25.09 -4.06 15.75
C PHE A 146 -26.03 -2.99 15.18
N ILE A 147 -25.72 -2.40 14.02
CA ILE A 147 -26.61 -1.47 13.33
C ILE A 147 -27.91 -2.18 12.93
N GLU A 148 -27.81 -3.37 12.31
CA GLU A 148 -28.98 -4.17 11.93
C GLU A 148 -29.84 -4.52 13.15
N ALA A 149 -29.21 -4.90 14.28
CA ALA A 149 -29.91 -5.17 15.53
C ALA A 149 -30.59 -3.91 16.13
N ALA A 150 -29.96 -2.74 16.00
CA ALA A 150 -30.54 -1.47 16.40
C ALA A 150 -31.78 -1.14 15.55
N GLU A 151 -31.69 -1.25 14.22
CA GLU A 151 -32.80 -1.02 13.29
C GLU A 151 -33.98 -1.96 13.58
N PHE A 152 -33.70 -3.25 13.81
CA PHE A 152 -34.71 -4.22 14.21
C PHE A 152 -35.39 -3.80 15.53
N SER A 153 -34.60 -3.44 16.55
CA SER A 153 -35.13 -3.02 17.85
C SER A 153 -35.96 -1.74 17.76
N PHE A 154 -35.55 -0.80 16.91
CA PHE A 154 -36.27 0.44 16.64
C PHE A 154 -37.64 0.16 16.02
N SER A 155 -37.71 -0.69 14.99
CA SER A 155 -38.98 -1.04 14.33
C SER A 155 -40.01 -1.72 15.26
N HIS A 156 -39.52 -2.36 16.34
CA HIS A 156 -40.35 -3.00 17.37
C HIS A 156 -40.55 -2.15 18.63
N GLN A 157 -40.09 -0.90 18.63
CA GLN A 157 -40.19 0.02 19.78
C GLN A 157 -39.47 -0.46 21.05
N ASN A 158 -38.47 -1.33 20.89
CA ASN A 158 -37.62 -1.81 21.99
C ASN A 158 -36.51 -0.78 22.28
N TRP A 159 -36.89 0.37 22.84
CA TRP A 159 -36.03 1.55 22.91
C TRP A 159 -34.69 1.35 23.63
N SER A 160 -34.68 0.61 24.73
CA SER A 160 -33.44 0.33 25.47
C SER A 160 -32.48 -0.53 24.65
N ALA A 161 -32.99 -1.58 23.98
CA ALA A 161 -32.18 -2.43 23.11
C ALA A 161 -31.71 -1.67 21.86
N PHE A 162 -32.54 -0.78 21.31
CA PHE A 162 -32.14 0.12 20.22
C PHE A 162 -30.95 0.98 20.62
N ALA A 163 -31.03 1.67 21.77
CA ALA A 163 -29.98 2.57 22.22
C ALA A 163 -28.65 1.85 22.50
N ASP A 164 -28.70 0.68 23.14
CA ASP A 164 -27.51 -0.12 23.49
C ASP A 164 -26.80 -0.67 22.24
N ASN A 165 -27.57 -1.20 21.27
CA ASN A 165 -27.02 -1.66 20.01
C ASN A 165 -26.41 -0.52 19.19
N LEU A 166 -27.08 0.64 19.13
CA LEU A 166 -26.58 1.80 18.41
C LEU A 166 -25.29 2.36 19.03
N PHE A 167 -25.22 2.41 20.37
CA PHE A 167 -24.00 2.81 21.08
C PHE A 167 -22.85 1.84 20.79
N SER A 168 -23.10 0.52 20.88
CA SER A 168 -22.10 -0.52 20.58
C SER A 168 -21.57 -0.41 19.15
N ALA A 169 -22.45 -0.16 18.17
CA ALA A 169 -22.04 0.10 16.80
C ALA A 169 -21.11 1.33 16.69
N ALA A 170 -21.45 2.43 17.35
CA ALA A 170 -20.64 3.65 17.34
C ALA A 170 -19.26 3.43 17.97
N GLU A 171 -19.19 2.72 19.10
CA GLU A 171 -17.93 2.36 19.75
C GLU A 171 -17.02 1.53 18.83
N LEU A 172 -17.58 0.51 18.17
CA LEU A 172 -16.83 -0.32 17.25
C LEU A 172 -16.33 0.44 16.02
N LEU A 173 -17.14 1.36 15.47
CA LEU A 173 -16.70 2.21 14.37
C LEU A 173 -15.57 3.16 14.81
N ALA A 174 -15.67 3.76 16.00
CA ALA A 174 -14.60 4.59 16.54
C ALA A 174 -13.31 3.79 16.74
N LYS A 175 -13.41 2.56 17.28
CA LYS A 175 -12.28 1.65 17.44
C LYS A 175 -11.67 1.27 16.10
N ALA A 176 -12.48 0.98 15.07
CA ALA A 176 -11.99 0.65 13.75
C ALA A 176 -11.18 1.78 13.12
N THR A 177 -11.61 3.04 13.31
CA THR A 177 -10.85 4.21 12.87
C THR A 177 -9.49 4.27 13.54
N LEU A 178 -9.41 4.01 14.85
CA LEU A 178 -8.13 3.99 15.57
C LEU A 178 -7.20 2.84 15.14
N LEU A 179 -7.78 1.72 14.70
CA LEU A 179 -7.02 0.59 14.18
C LEU A 179 -6.46 0.83 12.78
N ALA A 180 -7.10 1.71 12.00
CA ALA A 180 -6.72 2.04 10.63
C ALA A 180 -6.05 3.42 10.49
N ALA A 181 -5.74 4.07 11.63
CA ALA A 181 -5.11 5.39 11.71
C ALA A 181 -3.57 5.33 11.59
#